data_AF-A0A8S1EVK0-F1
#
_entry.id   AF-A0A8S1EVK0-F1
#
_cell.length_a   1.000
_cell.length_b   1.000
_cell.length_c   1.000
_cell.angle_alpha   90.00
_cell.angle_beta   90.00
_cell.angle_gamma   90.00
#
_symmetry.space_group_name_H-M   'P 1'
#
loop_
_entity.id
_entity.type
_entity.pdbx_description
1 polymer ?
#
loop_
_entity_poly.entity_id
_entity_poly.type
_entity_poly.pdbx_seq_one_letter_code
_entity_poly.pdbx_strand_id
1 'polypeptide(L)'
;MINKCIRLYRVDYPQKIGARCGLLQFDCDPLARTPLCIPVSAVRDCTPDCPNSSDEWCPMGKVLCDLNLKANQCGICVFPHEMTSRCLDRKWKHLCDYQGTVKCATTMNCVFSKWLMDGKDDCGDGSDEDVCNRGLLDCGRSPAPTTPIAIETTTEEAENVTKPNKTISVVYKSQCDFDEFRCLDGECTPVANVLDGKEDCQDGSDENYCEMTEACAETARCAFQRDVRAFGCGCPRNFERDESGICEPIPPNKEKL
;
A
#
# COMPACT_ATOMS: atom_id res chain seq x y z
N MET A 1 19.39 30.98 -4.80
CA MET A 1 18.64 29.74 -4.46
C MET A 1 17.92 29.84 -3.11
N ILE A 2 18.56 30.38 -2.06
CA ILE A 2 17.97 30.57 -0.71
C ILE A 2 16.60 31.29 -0.71
N ASN A 3 16.45 32.40 -1.45
CA ASN A 3 15.19 33.14 -1.52
C ASN A 3 14.03 32.36 -2.17
N LYS A 4 14.31 31.32 -2.96
CA LYS A 4 13.28 30.49 -3.61
C LYS A 4 12.72 29.46 -2.62
N CYS A 5 13.59 28.85 -1.80
CA CYS A 5 13.18 27.95 -0.72
C CYS A 5 12.39 28.69 0.37
N ILE A 6 12.85 29.86 0.81
CA ILE A 6 12.14 30.70 1.79
C ILE A 6 10.73 31.06 1.31
N ARG A 7 10.58 31.33 0.00
CA ARG A 7 9.28 31.66 -0.60
C ARG A 7 8.33 30.47 -0.62
N LEU A 8 8.83 29.25 -0.81
CA LEU A 8 8.02 28.02 -0.74
C LEU A 8 7.53 27.77 0.69
N TYR A 9 8.44 27.84 1.68
CA TYR A 9 8.09 27.64 3.09
C TYR A 9 7.06 28.67 3.61
N ARG A 10 7.16 29.94 3.21
CA ARG A 10 6.15 30.97 3.56
C ARG A 10 4.77 30.73 2.97
N VAL A 11 4.69 30.04 1.83
CA VAL A 11 3.40 29.67 1.20
C VAL A 11 2.81 28.46 1.93
N ASP A 12 3.64 27.49 2.30
CA ASP A 12 3.23 26.30 3.05
C ASP A 12 2.76 26.65 4.48
N TYR A 13 3.43 27.59 5.15
CA TYR A 13 3.13 28.03 6.52
C TYR A 13 2.94 29.56 6.61
N PRO A 14 1.77 30.07 6.20
CA PRO A 14 1.50 31.50 6.18
C PRO A 14 1.57 32.10 7.59
N GLN A 15 2.19 33.29 7.69
CA GLN A 15 2.39 34.04 8.95
C GLN A 15 3.26 33.36 10.02
N LYS A 16 3.71 32.12 9.80
CA LYS A 16 4.59 31.40 10.73
C LYS A 16 6.07 31.54 10.39
N ILE A 17 6.46 31.73 9.11
CA ILE A 17 7.89 31.74 8.72
C ILE A 17 8.42 33.14 8.40
N GLY A 18 9.40 33.59 9.19
CA GLY A 18 10.09 34.87 9.01
C GLY A 18 9.18 36.09 9.10
N ALA A 19 8.10 36.00 9.90
CA ALA A 19 7.20 37.09 10.23
C ALA A 19 7.69 37.82 11.50
N ARG A 20 7.24 37.39 12.68
CA ARG A 20 7.66 37.93 13.98
C ARG A 20 8.98 37.32 14.48
N CYS A 21 9.43 36.26 13.81
CA CYS A 21 10.69 35.58 14.06
C CYS A 21 11.76 35.97 13.03
N GLY A 22 13.02 35.70 13.35
CA GLY A 22 14.16 35.95 12.46
C GLY A 22 14.11 35.17 11.14
N LEU A 23 15.08 35.42 10.26
CA LEU A 23 15.21 34.70 9.00
C LEU A 23 15.35 33.20 9.27
N LEU A 24 14.61 32.35 8.54
CA LEU A 24 14.59 30.88 8.70
C LEU A 24 14.15 30.41 10.10
N GLN A 25 13.29 31.19 10.77
CA GLN A 25 12.63 30.78 12.01
C GLN A 25 11.11 30.62 11.81
N PHE A 26 10.54 29.67 12.54
CA PHE A 26 9.13 29.34 12.58
C PHE A 26 8.50 29.81 13.89
N ASP A 27 7.38 30.53 13.81
CA ASP A 27 6.58 30.99 14.94
C ASP A 27 5.58 29.89 15.35
N CYS A 28 5.81 29.31 16.52
CA CYS A 28 4.96 28.27 17.09
C CYS A 28 3.50 28.75 17.26
N ASP A 29 3.27 30.03 17.53
CA ASP A 29 1.92 30.55 17.70
C ASP A 29 1.84 32.04 17.27
N PRO A 30 1.43 32.31 16.01
CA PRO A 30 1.22 33.65 15.49
C PRO A 30 0.19 34.49 16.27
N LEU A 31 -0.67 33.87 17.07
CA LEU A 31 -1.69 34.57 17.87
C LEU A 31 -1.19 34.90 19.28
N ALA A 32 -0.11 34.24 19.74
CA ALA A 32 0.49 34.52 21.04
C ALA A 32 1.05 35.95 21.11
N ARG A 33 1.05 36.53 22.32
CA ARG A 33 1.53 37.89 22.59
C ARG A 33 3.04 38.04 22.40
N THR A 34 3.79 36.99 22.70
CA THR A 34 5.24 36.91 22.53
C THR A 34 5.56 35.76 21.57
N PRO A 35 6.34 35.99 20.51
CA PRO A 35 6.65 34.94 19.55
C PRO A 35 7.60 33.91 20.19
N LEU A 36 7.28 32.63 20.03
CA LEU A 36 8.19 31.53 20.32
C LEU A 36 8.72 31.01 18.99
N CYS A 37 10.02 31.17 18.78
CA CYS A 37 10.66 30.93 17.51
C CYS A 37 11.57 29.71 17.58
N ILE A 38 11.34 28.74 16.70
CA ILE A 38 12.20 27.57 16.50
C ILE A 38 12.89 27.64 15.12
N PRO A 39 14.02 26.96 14.89
CA PRO A 39 14.60 26.88 13.56
C PRO A 39 13.67 26.12 12.60
N VAL A 40 13.61 26.51 11.32
CA VAL A 40 12.79 25.78 10.32
C VAL A 40 13.22 24.32 10.11
N SER A 41 14.40 23.92 10.58
CA SER A 41 14.85 22.52 10.59
C SER A 41 14.11 21.65 11.59
N ALA A 42 13.51 22.25 12.61
CA ALA A 42 12.66 21.61 13.62
C ALA A 42 11.18 21.54 13.19
N VAL A 43 10.85 21.98 11.97
CA VAL A 43 9.49 21.86 11.44
C VAL A 43 9.39 20.52 10.71
N ARG A 44 8.41 19.70 11.12
CA ARG A 44 8.13 18.39 10.51
C ARG A 44 9.30 17.42 10.62
N ASP A 45 10.04 17.48 11.72
CA ASP A 45 11.17 16.60 12.02
C ASP A 45 10.77 15.41 12.92
N CYS A 46 9.47 15.31 13.24
CA CYS A 46 8.86 14.29 14.08
C CYS A 46 9.15 14.44 15.58
N THR A 47 9.65 15.60 16.01
CA THR A 47 9.88 15.95 17.40
C THR A 47 9.04 17.18 17.73
N PRO A 48 8.10 17.12 18.70
CA PRO A 48 7.36 18.31 19.12
C PRO A 48 8.27 19.32 19.83
N ASP A 49 8.81 20.27 19.10
CA ASP A 49 9.65 21.36 19.60
C ASP A 49 8.81 22.59 19.99
N CYS A 50 7.61 22.74 19.41
CA CYS A 50 6.64 23.71 19.91
C CYS A 50 5.79 23.14 21.06
N PRO A 51 5.43 23.94 22.09
CA PRO A 51 4.53 23.53 23.16
C PRO A 51 3.13 23.10 22.69
N ASN A 52 2.69 23.61 21.53
CA ASN A 52 1.42 23.26 20.89
C ASN A 52 1.60 22.24 19.74
N SER A 53 2.81 21.72 19.55
CA SER A 53 3.17 20.79 18.46
C SER A 53 2.88 21.29 17.05
N SER A 54 2.73 22.62 16.87
CA SER A 54 2.35 23.19 15.58
C SER A 54 3.42 23.11 14.49
N ASP A 55 4.65 22.86 14.90
CA ASP A 55 5.81 22.51 14.09
C ASP A 55 5.64 21.16 13.39
N GLU A 56 4.88 20.23 13.99
CA GLU A 56 4.58 18.93 13.41
C GLU A 56 3.31 18.90 12.57
N TRP A 57 2.60 20.02 12.45
CA TRP A 57 1.37 20.09 11.67
C TRP A 57 1.65 20.23 10.18
N CYS A 58 0.74 19.67 9.38
CA CYS A 58 0.84 19.79 7.93
C CYS A 58 0.66 21.24 7.46
N PRO A 59 1.33 21.62 6.36
CA PRO A 59 1.08 22.88 5.67
C PRO A 59 -0.39 23.08 5.29
N MET A 60 -0.77 24.33 5.04
CA MET A 60 -2.12 24.67 4.64
C MET A 60 -2.56 23.90 3.39
N GLY A 61 -3.75 23.28 3.45
CA GLY A 61 -4.33 22.51 2.34
C GLY A 61 -3.78 21.09 2.19
N LYS A 62 -2.87 20.66 3.07
CA LYS A 62 -2.37 19.28 3.15
C LYS A 62 -2.94 18.58 4.37
N VAL A 63 -2.92 17.26 4.31
CA VAL A 63 -3.48 16.34 5.30
C VAL A 63 -2.42 15.31 5.68
N LEU A 64 -2.39 14.94 6.97
CA LEU A 64 -1.42 14.01 7.53
C LEU A 64 -1.93 12.56 7.37
N CYS A 65 -1.06 11.66 6.94
CA CYS A 65 -1.33 10.22 6.84
C CYS A 65 -0.09 9.39 7.18
N ASP A 66 -0.23 8.08 7.36
CA ASP A 66 0.84 7.14 7.73
C ASP A 66 1.35 7.27 9.17
N LEU A 67 0.52 7.87 10.05
CA LEU A 67 0.85 8.13 11.46
C LEU A 67 1.28 6.87 12.21
N ASN A 68 0.60 5.75 12.00
CA ASN A 68 0.81 4.53 12.80
C ASN A 68 1.76 3.53 12.14
N LEU A 69 2.33 3.87 10.98
CA LEU A 69 3.17 2.95 10.20
C LEU A 69 4.68 3.13 10.50
N LYS A 70 5.04 4.20 11.22
CA LYS A 70 6.43 4.50 11.59
C LYS A 70 6.56 4.57 13.11
N ALA A 71 7.70 4.12 13.63
CA ALA A 71 7.99 4.06 15.07
C ALA A 71 7.85 5.41 15.81
N ASN A 72 7.98 6.54 15.11
CA ASN A 72 7.94 7.88 15.69
C ASN A 72 6.57 8.59 15.55
N GLN A 73 5.49 7.87 15.23
CA GLN A 73 4.13 8.43 15.11
C GLN A 73 4.00 9.67 14.21
N CYS A 74 4.85 9.75 13.19
CA CYS A 74 5.00 10.93 12.35
C CYS A 74 4.73 10.54 10.90
N GLY A 75 3.65 11.11 10.38
CA GLY A 75 3.13 10.83 9.06
C GLY A 75 3.80 11.63 7.94
N ILE A 76 3.27 11.52 6.73
CA ILE A 76 3.58 12.40 5.60
C ILE A 76 2.42 13.36 5.35
N CYS A 77 2.73 14.54 4.79
CA CYS A 77 1.71 15.53 4.42
C CYS A 77 1.49 15.49 2.91
N VAL A 78 0.26 15.16 2.51
CA VAL A 78 -0.13 15.07 1.10
C VAL A 78 -1.33 15.96 0.82
N PHE A 79 -1.61 16.27 -0.43
CA PHE A 79 -2.89 16.91 -0.77
C PHE A 79 -4.04 15.90 -0.64
N PRO A 80 -5.26 16.34 -0.30
CA PRO A 80 -6.41 15.44 -0.14
C PRO A 80 -6.69 14.53 -1.34
N HIS A 81 -6.47 15.00 -2.57
CA HIS A 81 -6.68 14.20 -3.78
C HIS A 81 -5.57 13.17 -4.03
N GLU A 82 -4.39 13.32 -3.42
CA GLU A 82 -3.28 12.39 -3.54
C GLU A 82 -3.32 11.28 -2.48
N MET A 83 -4.24 11.38 -1.51
CA MET A 83 -4.30 10.48 -0.37
C MET A 83 -4.30 9.00 -0.74
N THR A 84 -5.04 8.60 -1.77
CA THR A 84 -5.15 7.19 -2.22
C THR A 84 -3.93 6.68 -2.97
N SER A 85 -3.01 7.54 -3.39
CA SER A 85 -1.81 7.15 -4.14
C SER A 85 -0.53 7.22 -3.31
N ARG A 86 -0.46 8.19 -2.39
CA ARG A 86 0.76 8.53 -1.66
C ARG A 86 0.80 8.04 -0.22
N CYS A 87 -0.35 7.85 0.42
CA CYS A 87 -0.42 7.40 1.80
C CYS A 87 -0.55 5.87 1.84
N LEU A 88 0.39 5.21 2.51
CA LEU A 88 0.37 3.76 2.68
C LEU A 88 -0.84 3.31 3.51
N ASP A 89 -1.28 4.09 4.49
CA ASP A 89 -2.40 3.76 5.40
C ASP A 89 -3.79 3.73 4.74
N ARG A 90 -3.89 4.10 3.46
CA ARG A 90 -5.14 4.20 2.71
C ARG A 90 -4.98 3.99 1.20
N LYS A 91 -3.81 3.52 0.76
CA LYS A 91 -3.47 3.29 -0.65
C LYS A 91 -4.54 2.46 -1.36
N TRP A 92 -5.00 1.41 -0.69
CA TRP A 92 -5.97 0.46 -1.20
C TRP A 92 -7.35 0.63 -0.56
N LYS A 93 -7.67 1.82 -0.04
CA LYS A 93 -8.96 2.07 0.61
C LYS A 93 -10.16 1.84 -0.31
N HIS A 94 -10.04 2.16 -1.59
CA HIS A 94 -11.11 1.97 -2.57
C HIS A 94 -11.48 0.50 -2.74
N LEU A 95 -10.54 -0.43 -2.47
CA LEU A 95 -10.82 -1.86 -2.52
C LEU A 95 -11.90 -2.30 -1.52
N CYS A 96 -12.16 -1.54 -0.47
CA CYS A 96 -13.19 -1.87 0.51
C CYS A 96 -14.62 -1.87 -0.07
N ASP A 97 -14.81 -1.29 -1.24
CA ASP A 97 -16.09 -1.29 -1.95
C ASP A 97 -16.32 -2.57 -2.79
N TYR A 98 -15.32 -3.46 -2.87
CA TYR A 98 -15.33 -4.66 -3.70
C TYR A 98 -15.79 -5.88 -2.87
N GLN A 99 -16.46 -6.83 -3.51
CA GLN A 99 -16.83 -8.08 -2.85
C GLN A 99 -15.62 -9.02 -2.79
N GLY A 100 -15.48 -9.74 -1.66
CA GLY A 100 -14.37 -10.68 -1.46
C GLY A 100 -13.05 -10.04 -1.02
N THR A 101 -13.01 -8.73 -0.79
CA THR A 101 -11.86 -8.06 -0.17
C THR A 101 -11.95 -8.08 1.35
N VAL A 102 -10.81 -8.15 2.01
CA VAL A 102 -10.67 -8.17 3.46
C VAL A 102 -10.13 -6.82 3.94
N LYS A 103 -10.77 -6.23 4.94
CA LYS A 103 -10.36 -4.94 5.50
C LYS A 103 -9.22 -5.13 6.50
N CYS A 104 -8.12 -4.42 6.30
CA CYS A 104 -6.93 -4.42 7.14
C CYS A 104 -7.22 -4.04 8.60
N ALA A 105 -6.38 -4.52 9.53
CA ALA A 105 -6.65 -4.43 10.96
C ALA A 105 -6.67 -2.98 11.49
N THR A 106 -5.68 -2.17 11.08
CA THR A 106 -5.47 -0.80 11.59
C THR A 106 -5.49 0.25 10.50
N THR A 107 -5.08 -0.09 9.28
CA THR A 107 -5.12 0.83 8.14
C THR A 107 -6.53 0.92 7.54
N MET A 108 -6.74 1.92 6.69
CA MET A 108 -7.99 2.06 5.92
C MET A 108 -7.98 1.19 4.65
N ASN A 109 -6.96 0.37 4.45
CA ASN A 109 -6.83 -0.47 3.27
C ASN A 109 -7.79 -1.66 3.34
N CYS A 110 -8.20 -2.11 2.16
CA CYS A 110 -8.70 -3.47 1.97
C CYS A 110 -7.82 -4.16 0.95
N VAL A 111 -7.67 -5.47 1.08
CA VAL A 111 -6.82 -6.30 0.22
C VAL A 111 -7.63 -7.47 -0.31
N PHE A 112 -7.22 -8.05 -1.44
CA PHE A 112 -7.84 -9.28 -1.95
C PHE A 112 -7.39 -10.48 -1.15
N SER A 113 -8.21 -11.54 -1.11
CA SER A 113 -7.86 -12.80 -0.44
C SER A 113 -6.54 -13.41 -0.92
N LYS A 114 -6.11 -13.13 -2.15
CA LYS A 114 -4.84 -13.61 -2.70
C LYS A 114 -3.60 -12.85 -2.22
N TRP A 115 -3.78 -11.68 -1.61
CA TRP A 115 -2.73 -10.90 -0.97
C TRP A 115 -2.62 -11.23 0.52
N LEU A 116 -3.34 -12.26 0.98
CA LEU A 116 -3.19 -12.77 2.34
C LEU A 116 -2.07 -13.79 2.36
N MET A 117 -1.10 -13.57 3.26
CA MET A 117 0.06 -14.45 3.46
C MET A 117 0.88 -14.64 2.16
N ASP A 118 1.00 -13.59 1.35
CA ASP A 118 1.72 -13.65 0.08
C ASP A 118 3.19 -13.22 0.20
N GLY A 119 3.62 -12.87 1.42
CA GLY A 119 4.97 -12.42 1.74
C GLY A 119 5.12 -10.90 1.71
N LYS A 120 4.04 -10.14 1.44
CA LYS A 120 4.08 -8.69 1.25
C LYS A 120 3.06 -7.97 2.12
N ASP A 121 3.53 -6.91 2.78
CA ASP A 121 2.68 -6.02 3.57
C ASP A 121 1.92 -5.05 2.65
N ASP A 122 0.82 -5.53 2.07
CA ASP A 122 -0.13 -4.76 1.29
C ASP A 122 -1.10 -3.96 2.18
N CYS A 123 -1.36 -4.43 3.39
CA CYS A 123 -2.15 -3.70 4.36
C CYS A 123 -1.44 -2.44 4.90
N GLY A 124 -0.11 -2.42 4.89
CA GLY A 124 0.75 -1.38 5.49
C GLY A 124 0.98 -1.57 7.00
N ASP A 125 0.19 -2.41 7.67
CA ASP A 125 0.32 -2.80 9.07
C ASP A 125 0.70 -4.28 9.27
N GLY A 126 0.94 -4.99 8.17
CA GLY A 126 1.27 -6.41 8.08
C GLY A 126 0.17 -7.34 8.56
N SER A 127 -1.09 -6.88 8.60
CA SER A 127 -2.21 -7.72 9.06
C SER A 127 -2.63 -8.78 8.05
N ASP A 128 -2.35 -8.57 6.77
CA ASP A 128 -2.46 -9.53 5.68
C ASP A 128 -1.44 -10.66 5.75
N GLU A 129 -0.27 -10.40 6.33
CA GLU A 129 0.81 -11.39 6.47
C GLU A 129 0.69 -12.25 7.73
N ASP A 130 -0.04 -11.78 8.74
CA ASP A 130 -0.37 -12.55 9.95
C ASP A 130 -1.84 -12.37 10.31
N VAL A 131 -2.67 -12.96 9.45
CA VAL A 131 -4.12 -12.82 9.42
C VAL A 131 -4.77 -13.20 10.76
N CYS A 132 -4.19 -14.17 11.47
CA CYS A 132 -4.72 -14.70 12.72
C CYS A 132 -4.27 -13.90 13.94
N ASN A 133 -2.98 -13.57 14.05
CA ASN A 133 -2.50 -12.86 15.23
C ASN A 133 -2.84 -11.38 15.18
N ARG A 134 -3.08 -10.81 14.00
CA ARG A 134 -3.49 -9.41 13.82
C ARG A 134 -5.00 -9.21 13.68
N GLY A 135 -5.79 -10.27 13.85
CA GLY A 135 -7.24 -10.19 13.93
C GLY A 135 -7.92 -9.80 12.62
N LEU A 136 -7.27 -10.09 11.49
CA LEU A 136 -7.79 -9.81 10.16
C LEU A 136 -8.84 -10.85 9.73
N LEU A 137 -8.70 -12.10 10.19
CA LEU A 137 -9.77 -13.11 10.18
C LEU A 137 -9.87 -13.76 11.56
N ASP A 138 -11.08 -14.18 11.93
CA ASP A 138 -11.28 -15.08 13.07
C ASP A 138 -10.86 -16.49 12.66
N CYS A 139 -9.55 -16.73 12.71
CA CYS A 139 -8.99 -18.06 12.65
C CYS A 139 -9.41 -18.74 13.93
N GLY A 140 -10.52 -19.49 13.91
CA GLY A 140 -11.10 -20.12 15.09
C GLY A 140 -10.02 -20.62 16.02
N ARG A 141 -9.79 -19.87 17.11
CA ARG A 141 -8.88 -20.30 18.17
C ARG A 141 -9.52 -21.53 18.76
N SER A 142 -9.13 -22.70 18.27
CA SER A 142 -9.00 -23.82 19.17
C SER A 142 -8.10 -23.31 20.31
N PRO A 143 -8.54 -23.34 21.57
CA PRO A 143 -7.77 -22.79 22.67
C PRO A 143 -6.37 -23.43 22.62
N ALA A 144 -5.34 -22.58 22.67
CA ALA A 144 -3.95 -23.00 22.53
C ALA A 144 -3.66 -24.26 23.36
N PRO A 145 -2.95 -25.28 22.83
CA PRO A 145 -2.40 -26.31 23.68
C PRO A 145 -1.33 -25.64 24.55
N THR A 146 -1.66 -25.41 25.82
CA THR A 146 -0.71 -25.07 26.88
C THR A 146 0.17 -26.28 27.18
N THR A 147 1.14 -26.56 26.32
CA THR A 147 2.37 -27.28 26.70
C THR A 147 3.50 -26.95 25.73
N PRO A 148 4.68 -26.51 26.19
CA PRO A 148 5.84 -26.38 25.32
C PRO A 148 6.32 -27.77 24.90
N ILE A 149 6.34 -28.05 23.59
CA ILE A 149 7.05 -29.20 23.03
C ILE A 149 8.47 -28.74 22.74
N ALA A 150 9.42 -29.26 23.51
CA ALA A 150 10.84 -29.15 23.21
C ALA A 150 11.15 -30.00 21.98
N ILE A 151 11.84 -29.42 20.99
CA ILE A 151 12.47 -30.20 19.91
C ILE A 151 13.98 -30.13 20.16
N GLU A 152 14.51 -31.27 20.58
CA GLU A 152 15.94 -31.51 20.81
C GLU A 152 16.72 -31.47 19.49
N THR A 153 17.90 -30.86 19.56
CA THR A 153 18.89 -30.83 18.47
C THR A 153 19.71 -32.11 18.54
N THR A 154 19.72 -32.91 17.48
CA THR A 154 20.73 -33.96 17.28
C THR A 154 21.46 -33.73 15.96
N THR A 155 22.75 -33.47 16.10
CA THR A 155 23.77 -33.43 15.06
C THR A 155 24.28 -34.85 14.78
N GLU A 156 24.32 -35.30 13.53
CA GLU A 156 25.29 -36.29 13.04
C GLU A 156 25.67 -36.01 11.56
N GLU A 157 26.98 -36.08 11.28
CA GLU A 157 27.70 -35.93 9.99
C GLU A 157 27.43 -37.15 9.06
N ALA A 158 27.76 -37.29 7.76
CA ALA A 158 28.81 -36.75 6.89
C ALA A 158 28.53 -37.10 5.38
N GLU A 159 29.39 -36.59 4.49
CA GLU A 159 29.78 -37.09 3.13
C GLU A 159 29.16 -36.49 1.83
N ASN A 160 29.86 -35.46 1.32
CA ASN A 160 30.53 -35.33 0.00
C ASN A 160 29.86 -35.92 -1.28
N VAL A 161 29.18 -35.07 -2.05
CA VAL A 161 28.99 -35.26 -3.51
C VAL A 161 29.64 -34.10 -4.28
N THR A 162 30.47 -34.46 -5.24
CA THR A 162 31.40 -33.61 -5.99
C THR A 162 30.73 -32.92 -7.22
N LYS A 163 31.12 -31.66 -7.49
CA LYS A 163 31.06 -30.88 -8.77
C LYS A 163 29.74 -30.14 -9.14
N PRO A 164 29.86 -29.01 -9.88
CA PRO A 164 29.12 -27.79 -9.59
C PRO A 164 27.79 -27.74 -10.34
N ASN A 165 26.69 -27.62 -9.60
CA ASN A 165 25.44 -27.23 -10.22
C ASN A 165 25.33 -25.71 -10.16
N LYS A 166 25.47 -25.11 -11.35
CA LYS A 166 25.14 -23.73 -11.68
C LYS A 166 23.88 -23.34 -10.90
N THR A 167 24.04 -22.58 -9.82
CA THR A 167 22.93 -21.95 -9.13
C THR A 167 22.35 -20.97 -10.14
N ILE A 168 21.34 -21.42 -10.89
CA ILE A 168 20.44 -20.51 -11.57
C ILE A 168 19.72 -19.82 -10.42
N SER A 169 20.30 -18.71 -9.96
CA SER A 169 19.56 -17.70 -9.25
C SER A 169 18.49 -17.22 -10.22
N VAL A 170 17.34 -17.90 -10.22
CA VAL A 170 16.13 -17.35 -10.81
C VAL A 170 15.86 -16.13 -9.97
N VAL A 171 16.28 -14.98 -10.49
CA VAL A 171 16.02 -13.68 -9.91
C VAL A 171 14.53 -13.46 -10.16
N TYR A 172 13.68 -14.05 -9.33
CA TYR A 172 12.30 -13.61 -9.23
C TYR A 172 12.38 -12.17 -8.74
N LYS A 173 12.05 -11.21 -9.61
CA LYS A 173 11.88 -9.82 -9.22
C LYS A 173 10.85 -9.86 -8.09
N SER A 174 11.27 -9.57 -6.86
CA SER A 174 10.40 -9.69 -5.67
C SER A 174 9.24 -8.69 -5.66
N GLN A 175 9.13 -7.87 -6.70
CA GLN A 175 8.19 -6.79 -6.83
C GLN A 175 8.01 -6.43 -8.31
N CYS A 176 6.78 -6.52 -8.80
CA CYS A 176 6.41 -5.90 -10.08
C CYS A 176 6.22 -4.39 -9.88
N ASP A 177 6.65 -3.61 -10.87
CA ASP A 177 6.50 -2.16 -10.88
C ASP A 177 5.04 -1.74 -10.91
N PHE A 178 4.75 -0.47 -10.64
CA PHE A 178 3.39 0.04 -10.49
C PHE A 178 2.50 -0.20 -11.72
N ASP A 179 3.06 -0.28 -12.94
CA ASP A 179 2.31 -0.53 -14.18
C ASP A 179 2.50 -1.96 -14.71
N GLU A 180 2.92 -2.90 -13.84
CA GLU A 180 3.13 -4.31 -14.17
C GLU A 180 2.12 -5.23 -13.44
N PHE A 181 1.64 -6.24 -14.16
CA PHE A 181 0.93 -7.43 -13.70
C PHE A 181 1.92 -8.53 -13.35
N ARG A 182 1.61 -9.33 -12.32
CA ARG A 182 2.41 -10.47 -11.91
C ARG A 182 1.78 -11.78 -12.41
N CYS A 183 2.49 -12.47 -13.29
CA CYS A 183 2.17 -13.80 -13.80
C CYS A 183 2.12 -14.84 -12.66
N LEU A 184 1.50 -16.00 -12.87
CA LEU A 184 1.44 -17.06 -11.84
C LEU A 184 2.82 -17.68 -11.56
N ASP A 185 3.69 -17.74 -12.57
CA ASP A 185 5.10 -18.14 -12.47
C ASP A 185 5.99 -17.09 -11.75
N GLY A 186 5.45 -15.90 -11.50
CA GLY A 186 6.11 -14.80 -10.81
C GLY A 186 6.87 -13.82 -11.70
N GLU A 187 6.81 -13.96 -13.03
CA GLU A 187 7.26 -12.92 -13.97
C GLU A 187 6.36 -11.67 -13.89
N CYS A 188 6.89 -10.53 -14.31
CA CYS A 188 6.17 -9.26 -14.36
C CYS A 188 6.03 -8.80 -15.81
N THR A 189 4.81 -8.55 -16.26
CA THR A 189 4.48 -8.04 -17.60
C THR A 189 3.71 -6.72 -17.48
N PRO A 190 3.81 -5.78 -18.43
CA PRO A 190 3.01 -4.55 -18.38
C PRO A 190 1.51 -4.83 -18.29
N VAL A 191 0.77 -4.03 -17.53
CA VAL A 191 -0.70 -4.13 -17.41
C VAL A 191 -1.40 -3.98 -18.76
N ALA A 192 -0.77 -3.26 -19.70
CA ALA A 192 -1.27 -3.08 -21.06
C ALA A 192 -1.28 -4.37 -21.89
N ASN A 193 -0.51 -5.37 -21.47
CA ASN A 193 -0.33 -6.64 -22.15
C ASN A 193 -1.24 -7.74 -21.59
N VAL A 194 -2.06 -7.43 -20.58
CA VAL A 194 -2.98 -8.42 -20.00
C VAL A 194 -4.28 -8.43 -20.82
N LEU A 195 -4.68 -9.62 -21.28
CA LEU A 195 -5.82 -9.84 -22.17
C LEU A 195 -5.68 -9.06 -23.49
N ASP A 196 -4.47 -8.99 -24.03
CA ASP A 196 -4.16 -8.30 -25.29
C ASP A 196 -4.15 -9.25 -26.52
N GLY A 197 -4.34 -10.55 -26.28
CA GLY A 197 -4.37 -11.61 -27.28
C GLY A 197 -3.00 -12.23 -27.57
N LYS A 198 -1.96 -11.87 -26.82
CA LYS A 198 -0.60 -12.41 -26.96
C LYS A 198 -0.09 -12.90 -25.60
N GLU A 199 0.39 -14.15 -25.58
CA GLU A 199 1.08 -14.70 -24.41
C GLU A 199 2.41 -13.95 -24.19
N ASP A 200 2.45 -13.10 -23.18
CA ASP A 200 3.63 -12.41 -22.68
C ASP A 200 4.16 -13.01 -21.38
N CYS A 201 3.32 -13.64 -20.56
CA CYS A 201 3.80 -14.48 -19.47
C CYS A 201 4.34 -15.82 -20.00
N GLN A 202 5.41 -16.35 -19.40
CA GLN A 202 5.94 -17.66 -19.79
C GLN A 202 4.95 -18.82 -19.50
N ASP A 203 4.06 -18.63 -18.53
CA ASP A 203 2.95 -19.54 -18.21
C ASP A 203 1.62 -19.21 -18.93
N GLY A 204 1.57 -18.13 -19.72
CA GLY A 204 0.38 -17.63 -20.41
C GLY A 204 -0.70 -17.01 -19.52
N SER A 205 -0.41 -16.85 -18.22
CA SER A 205 -1.39 -16.42 -17.21
C SER A 205 -1.88 -14.98 -17.36
N ASP A 206 -1.28 -14.19 -18.24
CA ASP A 206 -1.80 -12.90 -18.70
C ASP A 206 -3.05 -13.04 -19.59
N GLU A 207 -3.17 -14.14 -20.33
CA GLU A 207 -4.28 -14.38 -21.26
C GLU A 207 -5.31 -15.39 -20.73
N ASN A 208 -4.85 -16.40 -19.99
CA ASN A 208 -5.69 -17.55 -19.59
C ASN A 208 -5.91 -17.66 -18.06
N TYR A 209 -5.62 -16.61 -17.28
CA TYR A 209 -5.72 -16.62 -15.81
C TYR A 209 -7.02 -17.24 -15.29
N CYS A 210 -8.15 -16.81 -15.86
CA CYS A 210 -9.47 -17.20 -15.41
C CYS A 210 -9.79 -18.68 -15.70
N GLU A 211 -9.16 -19.26 -16.73
CA GLU A 211 -9.29 -20.67 -17.07
C GLU A 211 -8.42 -21.54 -16.14
N MET A 212 -7.27 -21.03 -15.72
CA MET A 212 -6.35 -21.73 -14.83
C MET A 212 -6.79 -21.75 -13.36
N THR A 213 -7.62 -20.78 -12.93
CA THR A 213 -7.89 -20.51 -11.50
C THR A 213 -9.34 -20.71 -11.06
N GLU A 214 -10.21 -21.29 -11.91
CA GLU A 214 -11.67 -21.53 -11.74
C GLU A 214 -12.24 -21.46 -10.30
N ALA A 215 -12.36 -20.25 -9.74
CA ALA A 215 -12.83 -20.04 -8.36
C ALA A 215 -13.99 -19.03 -8.25
N CYS A 216 -14.48 -18.52 -9.38
CA CYS A 216 -15.50 -17.46 -9.39
C CYS A 216 -16.90 -17.99 -9.69
N ALA A 217 -17.90 -17.49 -8.97
CA ALA A 217 -19.31 -17.82 -9.20
C ALA A 217 -19.83 -17.23 -10.54
N GLU A 218 -20.87 -17.83 -11.12
CA GLU A 218 -21.49 -17.33 -12.38
C GLU A 218 -21.95 -15.88 -12.30
N THR A 219 -22.39 -15.42 -11.12
CA THR A 219 -22.83 -14.04 -10.87
C THR A 219 -21.68 -13.04 -10.76
N ALA A 220 -20.46 -13.51 -10.57
CA ALA A 220 -19.26 -12.70 -10.39
C ALA A 220 -18.11 -13.30 -11.21
N ARG A 221 -18.26 -13.28 -12.54
CA ARG A 221 -17.28 -13.87 -13.47
C ARG A 221 -15.89 -13.26 -13.27
N CYS A 222 -14.87 -14.10 -13.44
CA CYS A 222 -13.47 -13.66 -13.40
C CYS A 222 -13.23 -12.53 -14.42
N ALA A 223 -12.58 -11.47 -13.95
CA ALA A 223 -12.27 -10.28 -14.73
C ALA A 223 -10.95 -9.66 -14.26
N PHE A 224 -10.24 -9.03 -15.19
CA PHE A 224 -9.01 -8.29 -14.91
C PHE A 224 -9.33 -6.84 -14.50
N GLN A 225 -8.72 -6.40 -13.41
CA GLN A 225 -8.93 -5.09 -12.82
C GLN A 225 -7.64 -4.27 -12.96
N ARG A 226 -7.64 -3.30 -13.87
CA ARG A 226 -6.43 -2.50 -14.24
C ARG A 226 -5.90 -1.64 -13.08
N ASP A 227 -6.79 -1.15 -12.25
CA ASP A 227 -6.54 -0.36 -11.04
C ASP A 227 -5.72 -1.11 -9.99
N VAL A 228 -5.93 -2.42 -9.88
CA VAL A 228 -5.26 -3.29 -8.90
C VAL A 228 -4.36 -4.34 -9.51
N ARG A 229 -4.30 -4.37 -10.85
CA ARG A 229 -3.37 -5.15 -11.67
C ARG A 229 -3.49 -6.63 -11.35
N ALA A 230 -4.74 -7.07 -11.27
CA ALA A 230 -5.09 -8.34 -10.69
C ALA A 230 -6.41 -8.84 -11.30
N PHE A 231 -6.45 -10.15 -11.54
CA PHE A 231 -7.71 -10.85 -11.74
C PHE A 231 -8.44 -11.02 -10.41
N GLY A 232 -9.76 -10.86 -10.46
CA GLY A 232 -10.69 -11.06 -9.35
C GLY A 232 -12.06 -11.51 -9.84
N CYS A 233 -12.96 -11.86 -8.91
CA CYS A 233 -14.33 -12.25 -9.25
C CYS A 233 -15.24 -11.01 -9.33
N GLY A 234 -15.68 -10.67 -10.54
CA GLY A 234 -16.53 -9.51 -10.81
C GLY A 234 -15.76 -8.19 -10.96
N CYS A 235 -16.52 -7.13 -11.28
CA CYS A 235 -16.00 -5.77 -11.43
C CYS A 235 -16.49 -4.84 -10.31
N PRO A 236 -15.74 -3.76 -10.02
CA PRO A 236 -16.15 -2.74 -9.04
C PRO A 236 -17.48 -2.08 -9.38
N ARG A 237 -18.08 -1.39 -8.40
CA ARG A 237 -19.22 -0.50 -8.66
C ARG A 237 -18.87 0.51 -9.74
N ASN A 238 -19.80 0.71 -10.68
CA ASN A 238 -19.66 1.58 -11.86
C ASN A 238 -18.66 1.07 -12.90
N PHE A 239 -18.25 -0.19 -12.83
CA PHE A 239 -17.47 -0.86 -13.87
C PHE A 239 -18.22 -2.11 -14.35
N GLU A 240 -18.11 -2.40 -15.64
CA GLU A 240 -18.69 -3.58 -16.27
C GLU A 240 -17.57 -4.36 -16.94
N ARG A 241 -17.65 -5.69 -16.87
CA ARG A 241 -16.71 -6.58 -17.57
C ARG A 241 -16.97 -6.44 -19.06
N ASP A 242 -15.95 -6.04 -19.81
CA ASP A 242 -16.03 -6.00 -21.27
C ASP A 242 -15.96 -7.40 -21.89
N GLU A 243 -15.98 -7.46 -23.23
CA GLU A 243 -15.90 -8.72 -23.97
C GLU A 243 -14.55 -9.43 -23.76
N SER A 244 -13.45 -8.67 -23.64
CA SER A 244 -12.11 -9.18 -23.36
C SER A 244 -11.97 -9.72 -21.94
N GLY A 245 -12.81 -9.28 -21.00
CA GLY A 245 -12.74 -9.65 -19.60
C GLY A 245 -12.05 -8.65 -18.69
N ILE A 246 -11.88 -7.42 -19.16
CA ILE A 246 -11.34 -6.29 -18.40
C ILE A 246 -12.51 -5.50 -17.79
N CYS A 247 -12.35 -5.03 -16.56
CA CYS A 247 -13.30 -4.12 -15.94
C CYS A 247 -13.10 -2.70 -16.48
N GLU A 248 -14.09 -2.21 -17.22
CA GLU A 248 -14.10 -0.88 -17.81
C GLU A 248 -15.23 -0.02 -17.21
N PRO A 249 -15.07 1.32 -17.11
CA PRO A 249 -16.09 2.19 -16.55
C PRO A 249 -17.41 2.08 -17.33
N ILE A 250 -18.53 1.96 -16.62
CA ILE A 250 -19.86 1.95 -17.24
C ILE A 250 -20.09 3.32 -17.90
N PRO A 251 -20.39 3.37 -19.21
CA PRO A 251 -20.68 4.63 -19.85
C PRO A 251 -21.94 5.26 -19.23
N PRO A 252 -21.98 6.59 -19.04
CA PRO A 252 -23.05 7.29 -18.31
C PRO A 252 -24.47 7.11 -18.89
N ASN A 253 -24.60 6.54 -20.08
CA ASN A 253 -25.89 6.23 -20.72
C ASN A 253 -26.52 4.91 -20.27
N LYS A 254 -25.88 4.11 -19.40
CA LYS A 254 -26.43 2.85 -18.86
C LYS A 254 -27.01 2.95 -17.43
N GLU A 255 -26.93 4.10 -16.76
CA GLU A 255 -27.50 4.30 -15.40
C GLU A 255 -29.05 4.45 -15.39
N LYS A 256 -29.71 4.32 -16.54
CA LYS A 256 -31.18 4.36 -16.66
C LYS A 256 -31.71 3.20 -17.49
N LEU A 257 -31.83 2.03 -16.87
CA LEU A 257 -32.84 1.03 -17.19
C LEU A 257 -33.13 0.16 -15.96
#